data_AF-A0A945IBN1-F1
#
_entry.id   AF-A0A945IBN1-F1
#
_cell.length_a   1.000
_cell.length_b   1.000
_cell.length_c   1.000
_cell.angle_alpha   90.00
_cell.angle_beta   90.00
_cell.angle_gamma   90.00
#
_symmetry.space_group_name_H-M   'P 1'
#
loop_
_entity.id
_entity.type
_entity.pdbx_description
1 polymer ?
#
loop_
_entity_poly.entity_id
_entity_poly.type
_entity_poly.pdbx_seq_one_letter_code
_entity_poly.pdbx_strand_id
1 'polypeptide(L)'
;MFKTTMEELPPKKDRIKGQSYLYQGIVRIWDGKELKCEHNRRRIQCKECGGSEICEHQKRRSKCKDCGGSSICEHNRQRSRCKDCGGSEICEHQKRRSTCKDCGGSSLCKSSWCSTRAIKKYEGYCLSCFVNNPENAGKTVVRNYKTKERHVVTYIQQNFPEYDWIHDKKIQDGCSKRRPDLMLDLLTHVIIVEIDEEQHSDYSSICESMRTMQ
;
A
#
# COMPACT_ATOMS: atom_id res chain seq x y z
N MET A 1 29.32 31.64 9.86
CA MET A 1 29.31 30.19 9.60
C MET A 1 28.54 29.50 10.72
N PHE A 2 27.27 29.18 10.51
CA PHE A 2 26.51 28.36 11.46
C PHE A 2 26.92 26.89 11.22
N LYS A 3 27.88 26.38 11.99
CA LYS A 3 28.08 24.94 12.09
C LYS A 3 26.91 24.40 12.89
N THR A 4 25.89 23.87 12.20
CA THR A 4 24.85 23.09 12.86
C THR A 4 25.50 21.79 13.34
N THR A 5 26.06 21.82 14.54
CA THR A 5 26.62 20.64 15.19
C THR A 5 25.47 19.69 15.48
N MET A 6 25.44 18.54 14.80
CA MET A 6 24.45 17.51 15.07
C MET A 6 24.65 17.00 16.50
N GLU A 7 23.56 16.94 17.26
CA GLU A 7 23.58 16.49 18.66
C GLU A 7 23.86 14.98 18.75
N GLU A 8 24.73 14.57 19.67
CA GLU A 8 24.91 13.16 20.01
C GLU A 8 23.64 12.60 20.67
N LEU A 9 23.39 11.29 20.54
CA LEU A 9 22.19 10.66 21.06
C LEU A 9 22.10 10.78 22.60
N PRO A 10 21.11 11.54 23.14
CA PRO A 10 20.99 11.72 24.58
C PRO A 10 20.26 10.52 25.24
N PRO A 11 20.19 10.48 26.59
CA PRO A 11 19.35 9.53 27.32
C PRO A 11 17.90 9.57 26.84
N LYS A 12 17.19 8.43 26.91
CA LYS A 12 15.85 8.28 26.31
C LYS A 12 14.82 9.31 26.79
N LYS A 13 14.93 9.76 28.05
CA LYS A 13 14.04 10.75 28.67
C LYS A 13 14.14 12.15 28.03
N ASP A 14 15.29 12.47 27.43
CA ASP A 14 15.59 13.79 26.87
C ASP A 14 15.44 13.81 25.34
N ARG A 15 15.00 12.69 24.75
CA ARG A 15 14.84 12.57 23.29
C ARG A 15 13.52 13.17 22.83
N ILE A 16 13.60 14.07 21.88
CA ILE A 16 12.46 14.71 21.24
C ILE A 16 12.03 13.88 20.03
N LYS A 17 10.75 13.53 19.96
CA LYS A 17 10.19 12.77 18.84
C LYS A 17 10.32 13.57 17.55
N GLY A 18 10.87 12.94 16.51
CA GLY A 18 11.15 13.53 15.20
C GLY A 18 12.54 14.16 15.10
N GLN A 19 13.24 14.38 16.22
CA GLN A 19 14.58 14.95 16.19
C GLN A 19 15.61 13.92 15.69
N SER A 20 16.60 14.43 14.96
CA SER A 20 17.74 13.66 14.48
C SER A 20 18.91 13.76 15.45
N TYR A 21 19.55 12.63 15.73
CA TYR A 21 20.71 12.51 16.60
C TYR A 21 21.82 11.71 15.92
N LEU A 22 23.06 12.00 16.27
CA LEU A 22 24.21 11.18 15.88
C LEU A 22 24.31 9.97 16.80
N TYR A 23 24.24 8.76 16.23
CA TYR A 23 24.39 7.51 16.97
C TYR A 23 25.34 6.58 16.21
N GLN A 24 26.46 6.23 16.86
CA GLN A 24 27.54 5.44 16.25
C GLN A 24 28.03 6.07 14.93
N GLY A 25 28.19 7.39 14.91
CA GLY A 25 28.65 8.15 13.74
C GLY A 25 27.63 8.27 12.59
N ILE A 26 26.40 7.79 12.76
CA ILE A 26 25.36 7.83 11.74
C ILE A 26 24.14 8.59 12.27
N VAL A 27 23.55 9.42 11.41
CA VAL A 27 22.33 10.16 11.71
C VAL A 27 21.13 9.22 11.90
N ARG A 28 20.38 9.42 12.99
CA ARG A 28 19.19 8.65 13.35
C ARG A 28 18.05 9.56 13.73
N ILE A 29 16.82 9.19 13.39
CA ILE A 29 15.61 9.90 13.79
C ILE A 29 14.96 9.16 14.96
N TRP A 30 14.63 9.86 16.05
CA TRP A 30 13.88 9.27 17.16
C TRP A 30 12.37 9.29 16.89
N ASP A 31 11.70 8.15 16.84
CA ASP A 31 10.24 8.11 16.59
C ASP A 31 9.37 8.17 17.87
N GLY A 32 10.00 8.33 19.04
CA GLY A 32 9.37 8.24 20.36
C GLY A 32 9.55 6.87 21.04
N LYS A 33 9.97 5.85 20.31
CA LYS A 33 10.15 4.48 20.81
C LYS A 33 11.50 3.88 20.46
N GLU A 34 11.94 4.04 19.21
CA GLU A 34 13.17 3.48 18.65
C GLU A 34 13.83 4.44 17.65
N LEU A 35 15.11 4.18 17.35
CA LEU A 35 15.86 4.94 16.35
C LEU A 35 15.56 4.43 14.93
N LYS A 36 15.25 5.37 14.03
CA LYS A 36 15.06 5.14 12.60
C LYS A 36 16.27 5.65 11.82
N CYS A 37 16.48 5.09 10.64
CA CYS A 37 17.30 5.74 9.61
C CYS A 37 16.57 6.94 9.01
N GLU A 38 17.27 7.69 8.16
CA GLU A 38 16.73 8.82 7.39
C GLU A 38 15.47 8.46 6.58
N HIS A 39 15.33 7.20 6.15
CA HIS A 39 14.16 6.68 5.45
C HIS A 39 12.96 6.36 6.37
N ASN A 40 12.95 6.85 7.61
CA ASN A 40 11.92 6.61 8.63
C ASN A 40 11.65 5.11 8.92
N ARG A 41 12.65 4.25 8.71
CA ARG A 41 12.59 2.80 8.95
C ARG A 41 13.62 2.37 9.98
N ARG A 42 13.39 1.27 10.69
CA ARG A 42 14.48 0.58 11.41
C ARG A 42 15.57 0.23 10.42
N ARG A 43 16.82 0.62 10.69
CA ARG A 43 17.92 0.40 9.72
C ARG A 43 18.09 -1.06 9.31
N ILE A 44 18.02 -1.99 10.27
CA ILE A 44 18.13 -3.42 9.99
C ILE A 44 17.03 -3.94 9.04
N GLN A 45 15.93 -3.20 8.88
CA GLN A 45 14.82 -3.50 7.97
C GLN A 45 14.74 -2.55 6.76
N CYS A 46 15.69 -1.62 6.62
CA CYS A 46 15.67 -0.64 5.55
C CYS A 46 16.42 -1.20 4.33
N LYS A 47 15.76 -1.19 3.16
CA LYS A 47 16.36 -1.67 1.91
C LYS A 47 17.46 -0.73 1.42
N GLU A 48 17.20 0.58 1.43
CA GLU A 48 18.17 1.60 0.99
C GLU A 48 19.43 1.60 1.85
N CYS A 49 19.32 1.27 3.15
CA CYS A 49 20.48 1.16 4.04
C CYS A 49 21.16 -0.21 4.02
N GLY A 50 20.75 -1.15 3.16
CA GLY A 50 21.29 -2.52 3.16
C GLY A 50 21.07 -3.27 4.47
N GLY A 51 19.92 -3.06 5.13
CA GLY A 51 19.62 -3.60 6.45
C GLY A 51 19.82 -5.12 6.54
N SER A 52 20.38 -5.59 7.66
CA SER A 52 20.76 -7.00 7.85
C SER A 52 19.58 -7.99 7.75
N GLU A 53 18.35 -7.56 8.04
CA GLU A 53 17.14 -8.39 7.85
C GLU A 53 16.69 -8.47 6.38
N ILE A 54 17.34 -7.77 5.45
CA ILE A 54 17.06 -7.82 4.01
C ILE A 54 17.94 -8.89 3.35
N CYS A 55 17.32 -9.77 2.56
CA CYS A 55 18.02 -10.76 1.75
C CYS A 55 18.43 -10.17 0.39
N GLU A 56 19.25 -10.91 -0.36
CA GLU A 56 19.65 -10.56 -1.73
C GLU A 56 18.46 -10.27 -2.67
N HIS A 57 17.32 -10.94 -2.46
CA HIS A 57 16.07 -10.71 -3.20
C HIS A 57 15.34 -9.41 -2.84
N GLN A 58 15.96 -8.50 -2.06
CA GLN A 58 15.35 -7.24 -1.60
C GLN A 58 14.05 -7.43 -0.80
N LYS A 59 13.87 -8.61 -0.19
CA LYS A 59 12.75 -8.98 0.70
C LYS A 59 13.27 -9.12 2.13
N ARG A 60 12.40 -9.00 3.14
CA ARG A 60 12.78 -9.36 4.52
C ARG A 60 13.07 -10.86 4.57
N ARG A 61 14.26 -11.26 5.06
CA ARG A 61 14.75 -12.65 5.16
C ARG A 61 13.69 -13.60 5.71
N SER A 62 13.08 -13.25 6.83
CA SER A 62 12.05 -14.07 7.48
C SER A 62 10.81 -14.33 6.62
N LYS A 63 10.51 -13.45 5.66
CA LYS A 63 9.33 -13.55 4.77
C LYS A 63 9.69 -13.92 3.33
N CYS A 64 10.97 -14.13 3.02
CA CYS A 64 11.42 -14.44 1.68
C CYS A 64 11.21 -15.94 1.40
N LYS A 65 10.43 -16.26 0.37
CA LYS A 65 10.16 -17.65 -0.02
C LYS A 65 11.39 -18.31 -0.61
N ASP A 66 12.12 -17.55 -1.42
CA ASP A 66 13.33 -18.00 -2.13
C ASP A 66 14.44 -18.36 -1.13
N CYS A 67 14.50 -17.67 0.01
CA CYS A 67 15.43 -17.98 1.10
C CYS A 67 14.87 -18.98 2.14
N GLY A 68 13.67 -19.54 1.94
CA GLY A 68 13.03 -20.40 2.94
C GLY A 68 12.81 -19.72 4.30
N GLY A 69 12.51 -18.42 4.30
CA GLY A 69 12.47 -17.58 5.49
C GLY A 69 11.65 -18.17 6.64
N SER A 70 12.06 -17.91 7.89
CA SER A 70 11.48 -18.53 9.09
C SER A 70 9.95 -18.37 9.24
N SER A 71 9.35 -17.33 8.66
CA SER A 71 7.90 -17.12 8.65
C SER A 71 7.16 -17.89 7.55
N ILE A 72 7.86 -18.65 6.72
CA ILE A 72 7.31 -19.48 5.63
C ILE A 72 7.24 -20.93 6.11
N CYS A 73 6.09 -21.59 5.95
CA CYS A 73 5.92 -23.01 6.23
C CYS A 73 6.31 -23.87 5.01
N GLU A 74 6.37 -25.19 5.20
CA GLU A 74 6.59 -26.18 4.14
C GLU A 74 5.59 -26.08 2.98
N HIS A 75 4.37 -25.59 3.22
CA HIS A 75 3.38 -25.31 2.17
C HIS A 75 3.66 -24.03 1.36
N ASN A 76 4.83 -23.41 1.52
CA ASN A 76 5.23 -22.15 0.89
C ASN A 76 4.23 -20.98 1.13
N ARG A 77 3.61 -20.98 2.32
CA ARG A 77 2.67 -19.96 2.82
C ARG A 77 3.26 -19.29 4.06
N GLN A 78 2.81 -18.08 4.40
CA GLN A 78 3.16 -17.50 5.70
C GLN A 78 2.57 -18.36 6.83
N ARG A 79 3.41 -18.82 7.77
CA ARG A 79 3.05 -19.72 8.88
C ARG A 79 1.80 -19.24 9.62
N SER A 80 1.73 -17.96 9.97
CA SER A 80 0.58 -17.38 10.68
C SER A 80 -0.73 -17.49 9.91
N ARG A 81 -0.69 -17.62 8.57
CA ARG A 81 -1.86 -17.63 7.67
C ARG A 81 -2.11 -18.98 7.01
N CYS A 82 -1.30 -20.00 7.32
CA CYS A 82 -1.44 -21.31 6.74
C CYS A 82 -2.52 -22.09 7.49
N LYS A 83 -3.58 -22.52 6.79
CA LYS A 83 -4.65 -23.32 7.38
C LYS A 83 -4.16 -24.71 7.78
N ASP A 84 -3.36 -25.32 6.91
CA ASP A 84 -2.82 -26.67 7.09
C ASP A 84 -1.89 -26.74 8.32
N CYS A 85 -1.17 -25.66 8.64
CA CYS A 85 -0.35 -25.55 9.85
C CYS A 85 -1.12 -25.02 11.07
N GLY A 86 -2.43 -24.78 11.00
CA GLY A 86 -3.20 -24.17 12.10
C GLY A 86 -2.67 -22.78 12.50
N GLY A 87 -2.23 -21.98 11.51
CA GLY A 87 -1.55 -20.71 11.74
C GLY A 87 -2.30 -19.77 12.68
N SER A 88 -1.58 -18.97 13.46
CA SER A 88 -2.15 -18.13 14.52
C SER A 88 -3.23 -17.12 14.07
N GLU A 89 -3.22 -16.69 12.81
CA GLU A 89 -4.27 -15.82 12.24
C GLU A 89 -5.52 -16.60 11.79
N ILE A 90 -5.51 -17.93 11.84
CA ILE A 90 -6.64 -18.81 11.49
C ILE A 90 -7.46 -19.08 12.75
N CYS A 91 -8.78 -18.89 12.65
CA CYS A 91 -9.72 -19.27 13.71
C CYS A 91 -10.21 -20.71 13.53
N GLU A 92 -10.92 -21.23 14.52
CA GLU A 92 -11.57 -22.56 14.49
C GLU A 92 -12.47 -22.76 13.27
N HIS A 93 -13.08 -21.70 12.74
CA HIS A 93 -13.89 -21.71 11.52
C HIS A 93 -13.09 -21.82 10.21
N GLN A 94 -11.78 -22.09 10.26
CA GLN A 94 -10.90 -22.18 9.10
C GLN A 94 -10.87 -20.91 8.22
N LYS A 95 -11.20 -19.76 8.82
CA LYS A 95 -11.16 -18.42 8.23
C LYS A 95 -10.05 -17.61 8.91
N ARG A 96 -9.59 -16.53 8.29
CA ARG A 96 -8.70 -15.58 9.00
C ARG A 96 -9.52 -14.87 10.10
N ARG A 97 -8.99 -14.84 11.32
CA ARG A 97 -9.60 -14.21 12.51
C ARG A 97 -10.10 -12.80 12.21
N SER A 98 -9.28 -11.99 11.53
CA SER A 98 -9.63 -10.61 11.21
C SER A 98 -10.82 -10.44 10.27
N THR A 99 -11.19 -11.46 9.51
CA THR A 99 -12.31 -11.42 8.54
C THR A 99 -13.43 -12.41 8.88
N CYS A 100 -13.33 -13.10 10.01
CA CYS A 100 -14.32 -14.09 10.40
C CYS A 100 -15.48 -13.40 11.13
N LYS A 101 -16.69 -13.44 10.53
CA LYS A 101 -17.90 -12.87 11.13
C LYS A 101 -18.20 -13.51 12.48
N ASP A 102 -18.07 -14.83 12.54
CA ASP A 102 -18.36 -15.66 13.71
C ASP A 102 -17.43 -15.31 14.89
N CYS A 103 -16.23 -14.79 14.61
CA CYS A 103 -15.27 -14.32 15.61
C CYS A 103 -15.30 -12.78 15.84
N GLY A 104 -16.24 -12.04 15.23
CA GLY A 104 -16.25 -10.57 15.30
C GLY A 104 -15.01 -9.92 14.69
N GLY A 105 -14.52 -10.46 13.56
CA GLY A 105 -13.23 -10.12 12.98
C GLY A 105 -12.99 -8.61 12.82
N SER A 106 -11.80 -8.16 13.26
CA SER A 106 -11.43 -6.75 13.35
C SER A 106 -11.35 -5.97 12.02
N SER A 107 -11.38 -6.65 10.87
CA SER A 107 -11.43 -6.04 9.54
C SER A 107 -12.85 -5.92 8.99
N LEU A 108 -13.86 -6.38 9.73
CA LEU A 108 -15.26 -6.27 9.35
C LEU A 108 -15.86 -4.94 9.80
N CYS A 109 -16.91 -4.52 9.11
CA CYS A 109 -17.69 -3.34 9.41
C CYS A 109 -18.18 -3.39 10.87
N LYS A 110 -18.09 -2.25 11.57
CA LYS A 110 -18.54 -2.11 12.96
C LYS A 110 -20.01 -2.48 13.18
N SER A 111 -20.89 -2.27 12.20
CA SER A 111 -22.30 -2.65 12.28
C SER A 111 -22.44 -4.16 12.48
N SER A 112 -23.10 -4.58 13.56
CA SER A 112 -23.20 -5.99 13.98
C SER A 112 -23.87 -6.91 12.95
N TRP A 113 -24.83 -6.38 12.18
CA TRP A 113 -25.50 -7.11 11.11
C TRP A 113 -24.71 -7.15 9.79
N CYS A 114 -23.64 -6.37 9.65
CA CYS A 114 -22.88 -6.22 8.42
C CYS A 114 -21.64 -7.12 8.42
N SER A 115 -21.39 -7.81 7.31
CA SER A 115 -20.21 -8.68 7.13
C SER A 115 -19.24 -8.13 6.07
N THR A 116 -19.51 -6.91 5.60
CA THR A 116 -18.64 -6.19 4.67
C THR A 116 -17.36 -5.74 5.37
N ARG A 117 -16.28 -5.51 4.62
CA ARG A 117 -15.03 -4.99 5.18
C ARG A 117 -15.19 -3.56 5.69
N ALA A 118 -14.57 -3.29 6.83
CA ALA A 118 -14.41 -1.96 7.39
C ALA A 118 -13.48 -1.10 6.53
N ILE A 119 -13.78 0.20 6.45
CA ILE A 119 -12.95 1.19 5.79
C ILE A 119 -12.51 2.21 6.84
N LYS A 120 -11.19 2.40 7.00
CA LYS A 120 -10.63 3.31 8.01
C LYS A 120 -11.13 4.76 7.85
N LYS A 121 -11.26 5.23 6.60
CA LYS A 121 -11.82 6.55 6.26
C LYS A 121 -13.23 6.76 6.82
N TYR A 122 -14.01 5.69 6.92
CA TYR A 122 -15.37 5.68 7.44
C TYR A 122 -15.42 5.14 8.87
N GLU A 123 -14.37 5.40 9.65
CA GLU A 123 -14.26 5.07 11.08
C GLU A 123 -14.53 3.59 11.41
N GLY A 124 -14.24 2.68 10.48
CA GLY A 124 -14.47 1.24 10.67
C GLY A 124 -15.82 0.73 10.16
N TYR A 125 -16.65 1.59 9.55
CA TYR A 125 -17.83 1.16 8.80
C TYR A 125 -17.48 0.86 7.33
N CYS A 126 -18.31 0.08 6.64
CA CYS A 126 -18.33 0.09 5.18
C CYS A 126 -19.07 1.37 4.70
N LEU A 127 -18.92 1.74 3.42
CA LEU A 127 -19.54 2.96 2.88
C LEU A 127 -21.07 2.99 3.11
N SER A 128 -21.77 1.89 2.82
CA SER A 128 -23.23 1.83 2.96
C SER A 128 -23.66 1.98 4.42
N CYS A 129 -23.05 1.24 5.34
CA CYS A 129 -23.35 1.37 6.77
C CYS A 129 -22.97 2.75 7.31
N PHE A 130 -21.91 3.38 6.80
CA PHE A 130 -21.53 4.73 7.21
C PHE A 130 -22.60 5.74 6.81
N VAL A 131 -23.03 5.74 5.55
CA VAL A 131 -24.03 6.66 4.99
C VAL A 131 -25.40 6.47 5.65
N ASN A 132 -25.78 5.22 5.90
CA ASN A 132 -27.10 4.88 6.43
C ASN A 132 -27.13 4.86 7.98
N ASN A 133 -26.04 5.17 8.67
CA ASN A 133 -26.03 5.29 10.12
C ASN A 133 -26.45 6.72 10.51
N PRO A 134 -27.54 6.91 11.27
CA PRO A 134 -27.99 8.22 11.75
C PRO A 134 -26.91 9.00 12.52
N GLU A 135 -26.03 8.30 13.26
CA GLU A 135 -24.92 8.92 14.00
C GLU A 135 -23.89 9.60 13.09
N ASN A 136 -23.87 9.24 11.81
CA ASN A 136 -22.94 9.78 10.81
C ASN A 136 -23.62 10.79 9.85
N ALA A 137 -24.88 11.17 10.08
CA ALA A 137 -25.65 12.01 9.14
C ALA A 137 -24.97 13.37 8.82
N GLY A 138 -24.21 13.92 9.77
CA GLY A 138 -23.45 15.18 9.58
C GLY A 138 -22.03 15.01 9.05
N LYS A 139 -21.56 13.78 8.81
CA LYS A 139 -20.17 13.53 8.40
C LYS A 139 -20.01 13.56 6.89
N THR A 140 -18.91 14.15 6.43
CA THR A 140 -18.62 14.29 5.01
C THR A 140 -18.28 12.94 4.37
N VAL A 141 -19.00 12.61 3.30
CA VAL A 141 -18.74 11.40 2.50
C VAL A 141 -18.05 11.82 1.21
N VAL A 142 -16.72 11.81 1.23
CA VAL A 142 -15.93 12.11 0.03
C VAL A 142 -15.90 10.87 -0.86
N ARG A 143 -16.53 10.95 -2.04
CA ARG A 143 -16.39 9.98 -3.13
C ARG A 143 -15.41 10.54 -4.16
N ASN A 144 -14.51 9.70 -4.66
CA ASN A 144 -13.71 10.03 -5.83
C ASN A 144 -14.54 9.69 -7.07
N TYR A 145 -14.89 10.70 -7.86
CA TYR A 145 -15.73 10.56 -9.06
C TYR A 145 -14.92 10.39 -10.35
N LYS A 146 -13.58 10.43 -10.29
CA LYS A 146 -12.69 10.35 -11.45
C LYS A 146 -13.08 11.36 -12.53
N THR A 147 -13.36 12.59 -12.12
CA THR A 147 -14.00 13.59 -12.98
C THR A 147 -13.09 14.00 -14.13
N LYS A 148 -11.78 14.19 -13.86
CA LYS A 148 -10.80 14.54 -14.90
C LYS A 148 -10.61 13.39 -15.88
N GLU A 149 -10.43 12.17 -15.37
CA GLU A 149 -10.35 10.96 -16.19
C GLU A 149 -11.58 10.87 -17.12
N ARG A 150 -12.77 11.00 -16.56
CA ARG A 150 -14.02 10.91 -17.34
C ARG A 150 -14.14 11.99 -18.41
N HIS A 151 -13.71 13.22 -18.12
CA HIS A 151 -13.71 14.30 -19.11
C HIS A 151 -12.75 14.00 -20.27
N VAL A 152 -11.53 13.55 -19.97
CA VAL A 152 -10.53 13.21 -21.00
C VAL A 152 -10.99 12.03 -21.85
N VAL A 153 -11.53 10.98 -21.22
CA VAL A 153 -12.12 9.82 -21.89
C VAL A 153 -13.24 10.23 -22.84
N THR A 154 -14.16 11.06 -22.35
CA THR A 154 -15.27 11.56 -23.15
C THR A 154 -14.76 12.37 -24.34
N TYR A 155 -13.79 13.25 -24.12
CA TYR A 155 -13.19 14.06 -25.18
C TYR A 155 -12.52 13.20 -26.26
N ILE A 156 -11.69 12.22 -25.88
CA ILE A 156 -10.97 11.37 -26.83
C ILE A 156 -11.96 10.54 -27.67
N GLN A 157 -12.93 9.90 -27.02
CA GLN A 157 -13.94 9.09 -27.73
C GLN A 157 -14.81 9.91 -28.68
N GLN A 158 -15.06 11.19 -28.37
CA GLN A 158 -15.85 12.09 -29.23
C GLN A 158 -15.05 12.65 -30.41
N ASN A 159 -13.76 12.94 -30.22
CA ASN A 159 -12.92 13.55 -31.27
C ASN A 159 -12.26 12.51 -32.18
N PHE A 160 -12.11 11.27 -31.71
CA PHE A 160 -11.47 10.17 -32.43
C PHE A 160 -12.34 8.90 -32.44
N PRO A 161 -13.61 8.99 -32.89
CA PRO A 161 -14.56 7.88 -32.86
C PRO A 161 -14.24 6.74 -33.85
N GLU A 162 -13.37 6.98 -34.83
CA GLU A 162 -12.94 6.00 -35.82
C GLU A 162 -12.01 4.92 -35.25
N TYR A 163 -11.51 5.11 -34.02
CA TYR A 163 -10.62 4.19 -33.33
C TYR A 163 -11.33 3.48 -32.17
N ASP A 164 -11.02 2.20 -31.99
CA ASP A 164 -11.59 1.36 -30.94
C ASP A 164 -10.90 1.58 -29.58
N TRP A 165 -11.24 2.68 -28.92
CA TRP A 165 -10.72 3.02 -27.59
C TRP A 165 -11.27 2.09 -26.49
N ILE A 166 -10.36 1.47 -25.76
CA ILE A 166 -10.65 0.63 -24.59
C ILE A 166 -10.46 1.46 -23.32
N HIS A 167 -11.55 1.77 -22.61
CA HIS A 167 -11.55 2.51 -21.34
C HIS A 167 -11.71 1.58 -20.12
N ASP A 168 -10.88 1.78 -19.09
CA ASP A 168 -10.88 1.09 -17.79
C ASP A 168 -11.26 -0.41 -17.89
N LYS A 169 -10.58 -1.15 -18.77
CA LYS A 169 -10.77 -2.59 -18.91
C LYS A 169 -9.44 -3.31 -18.76
N LYS A 170 -9.51 -4.54 -18.27
CA LYS A 170 -8.35 -5.44 -18.31
C LYS A 170 -8.16 -5.89 -19.75
N ILE A 171 -6.90 -5.87 -20.19
CA ILE A 171 -6.52 -6.37 -21.51
C ILE A 171 -6.76 -7.88 -21.51
N GLN A 172 -7.52 -8.36 -22.50
CA GLN A 172 -7.73 -9.78 -22.73
C GLN A 172 -6.38 -10.41 -23.10
N ASP A 173 -6.05 -11.53 -22.46
CA ASP A 173 -4.75 -12.23 -22.61
C ASP A 173 -3.50 -11.45 -22.15
N GLY A 174 -3.69 -10.30 -21.47
CA GLY A 174 -2.58 -9.58 -20.85
C GLY A 174 -1.98 -10.34 -19.67
N CYS A 175 -0.64 -10.42 -19.59
CA CYS A 175 0.07 -10.98 -18.43
C CYS A 175 -0.11 -10.16 -17.14
N SER A 176 -0.74 -8.98 -17.22
CA SER A 176 -0.91 -8.03 -16.13
C SER A 176 -2.38 -7.84 -15.75
N LYS A 177 -2.65 -7.68 -14.45
CA LYS A 177 -3.97 -7.29 -13.94
C LYS A 177 -4.23 -5.79 -14.06
N ARG A 178 -3.28 -5.02 -14.60
CA ARG A 178 -3.40 -3.58 -14.80
C ARG A 178 -4.54 -3.26 -15.77
N ARG A 179 -5.18 -2.12 -15.54
CA ARG A 179 -6.27 -1.56 -16.33
C ARG A 179 -5.80 -0.16 -16.71
N PRO A 180 -5.31 0.04 -17.93
CA PRO A 180 -4.99 1.38 -18.41
C PRO A 180 -6.27 2.23 -18.37
N ASP A 181 -6.13 3.54 -18.13
CA ASP A 181 -7.29 4.43 -18.17
C ASP A 181 -7.87 4.44 -19.58
N LEU A 182 -7.04 4.68 -20.60
CA LEU A 182 -7.39 4.44 -22.01
C LEU A 182 -6.29 3.67 -22.74
N MET A 183 -6.72 2.83 -23.66
CA MET A 183 -5.85 2.10 -24.56
C MET A 183 -6.42 2.07 -25.97
N LEU A 184 -5.53 2.18 -26.95
CA LEU A 184 -5.81 1.95 -28.36
C LEU A 184 -4.78 0.98 -28.93
N ASP A 185 -5.24 -0.10 -29.53
CA ASP A 185 -4.40 -1.07 -30.23
C ASP A 185 -4.44 -0.78 -31.74
N LEU A 186 -3.26 -0.50 -32.32
CA LEU A 186 -3.08 -0.22 -33.75
C LEU A 186 -2.35 -1.37 -34.45
N LEU A 187 -2.36 -2.58 -33.87
CA LEU A 187 -1.68 -3.81 -34.29
C LEU A 187 -0.15 -3.74 -34.23
N THR A 188 0.44 -2.66 -34.74
CA THR A 188 1.89 -2.42 -34.76
C THR A 188 2.38 -1.78 -33.47
N HIS A 189 1.54 -0.95 -32.86
CA HIS A 189 1.84 -0.18 -31.66
C HIS A 189 0.58 -0.07 -30.81
N VAL A 190 0.77 0.11 -29.51
CA VAL A 190 -0.31 0.37 -28.56
C VAL A 190 -0.12 1.77 -27.99
N ILE A 191 -1.19 2.56 -28.01
CA ILE A 191 -1.24 3.86 -27.33
C ILE A 191 -1.93 3.63 -25.99
N ILE A 192 -1.26 4.04 -24.91
CA ILE A 192 -1.82 4.04 -23.56
C ILE A 192 -1.87 5.49 -23.08
N VAL A 193 -3.03 5.93 -22.63
CA VAL A 193 -3.21 7.23 -21.98
C VAL A 193 -3.56 6.99 -20.51
N GLU A 194 -2.69 7.45 -19.62
CA GLU A 194 -2.87 7.41 -18.17
C GLU A 194 -3.25 8.81 -17.68
N ILE A 195 -4.37 8.92 -16.97
CA ILE A 195 -4.92 10.19 -16.54
C ILE A 195 -4.75 10.31 -15.02
N ASP A 196 -3.87 11.21 -14.62
CA ASP A 196 -3.60 11.44 -13.21
C ASP A 196 -4.68 12.34 -12.60
N GLU A 197 -5.64 11.73 -11.91
CA GLU A 197 -6.74 12.45 -11.24
C GLU A 197 -6.24 13.41 -10.15
N GLU A 198 -5.14 13.08 -9.47
CA GLU A 198 -4.64 13.79 -8.28
C GLU A 198 -3.36 14.60 -8.53
N GLN A 199 -2.82 14.59 -9.75
CA GLN A 199 -1.60 15.30 -10.15
C GLN A 199 -0.46 15.07 -9.14
N HIS A 200 0.28 13.97 -9.29
CA HIS A 200 1.43 13.64 -8.47
C HIS A 200 2.41 14.83 -8.33
N SER A 201 2.45 15.45 -7.15
CA SER A 201 3.35 16.57 -6.83
C SER A 201 4.77 16.13 -6.44
N ASP A 202 5.05 14.82 -6.37
CA ASP A 202 6.38 14.29 -6.04
C ASP A 202 6.88 13.37 -7.16
N TYR A 203 7.69 13.94 -8.06
CA TYR A 203 8.50 13.21 -9.02
C TYR A 203 9.63 12.47 -8.28
N SER A 204 9.37 11.24 -7.83
CA SER A 204 10.46 10.31 -7.50
C SER A 204 10.80 9.52 -8.77
N SER A 205 12.05 9.62 -9.22
CA SER A 205 12.61 9.10 -10.49
C SER A 205 12.55 7.56 -10.69
N ILE A 206 11.75 6.87 -9.89
CA ILE A 206 11.56 5.41 -9.91
C ILE A 206 10.37 5.03 -10.83
N CYS A 207 9.48 5.97 -11.15
CA CYS A 207 8.27 5.67 -11.91
C CYS A 207 8.50 5.53 -13.42
N GLU A 208 9.43 6.27 -14.03
CA GLU A 208 9.79 6.07 -15.45
C GLU A 208 10.43 4.70 -15.68
N SER A 209 11.31 4.27 -14.77
CA SER A 209 12.02 2.99 -14.86
C SER A 209 11.12 1.76 -14.59
N MET A 210 9.91 1.95 -14.04
CA MET A 210 8.89 0.89 -13.96
C MET A 210 7.83 0.95 -15.08
N ARG A 211 7.88 1.96 -15.95
CA ARG A 211 6.96 2.10 -17.10
C ARG A 211 7.52 1.44 -18.37
N THR A 212 8.83 1.25 -18.49
CA THR A 212 9.52 0.72 -19.69
C THR A 212 10.13 -0.66 -19.54
N MET A 213 9.86 -1.41 -18.46
CA MET A 213 10.37 -2.77 -18.34
C MET A 213 9.49 -3.76 -19.13
N GLN A 214 10.07 -4.27 -20.22
CA GLN A 214 9.69 -5.53 -20.89
C GLN A 214 9.67 -6.70 -19.91
#